data_AF-A0A414B080-F1
#
_entry.id   AF-A0A414B080-F1
#
_cell.length_a   1.000
_cell.length_b   1.000
_cell.length_c   1.000
_cell.angle_alpha   90.00
_cell.angle_beta   90.00
_cell.angle_gamma   90.00
#
_symmetry.space_group_name_H-M   'P 1'
#
loop_
_entity.id
_entity.type
_entity.pdbx_description
1 polymer ?
#
loop_
_entity_poly.entity_id
_entity_poly.type
_entity_poly.pdbx_seq_one_letter_code
_entity_poly.pdbx_strand_id
1 'polypeptide(L)'
;MTRGTTPTITLTLNEVDLTSLKSVYVTFCQSGKMLTKQSGTEGVEITEHTVSVSLSQEETLRFTPGTVEVQLRGLTNGGDAFATNVARVAVKEVLLKEVIT
;
A
#
# COMPACT_ATOMS: atom_id res chain seq x y z
N MET A 1 2.80 7.94 7.41
CA MET A 1 3.37 8.60 6.22
C MET A 1 3.10 10.10 6.25
N THR A 2 3.82 10.89 5.45
CA THR A 2 3.61 12.34 5.30
C THR A 2 3.16 12.63 3.87
N ARG A 3 2.16 13.48 3.71
CA ARG A 3 1.66 13.88 2.38
C ARG A 3 2.74 14.62 1.58
N GLY A 4 2.83 14.39 0.27
CA GLY A 4 3.83 15.04 -0.60
C GLY A 4 5.24 14.49 -0.43
N THR A 5 5.36 13.25 0.04
CA THR A 5 6.64 12.53 0.16
C THR A 5 6.56 11.20 -0.58
N THR A 6 7.67 10.47 -0.67
CA THR A 6 7.74 9.13 -1.28
C THR A 6 7.96 8.03 -0.23
N PRO A 7 6.98 7.76 0.65
CA PRO A 7 7.12 6.75 1.69
C PRO A 7 7.03 5.34 1.11
N THR A 8 7.73 4.40 1.75
CA THR A 8 7.53 2.97 1.54
C THR A 8 6.74 2.38 2.71
N ILE A 9 5.65 1.69 2.41
CA ILE A 9 4.80 0.99 3.38
C ILE A 9 5.06 -0.51 3.26
N THR A 10 5.49 -1.11 4.36
CA THR A 10 5.83 -2.54 4.41
C THR A 10 4.78 -3.29 5.20
N LEU A 11 4.19 -4.33 4.59
CA LEU A 11 3.29 -5.28 5.24
C LEU A 11 3.99 -6.64 5.34
N THR A 12 4.01 -7.22 6.53
CA THR A 12 4.63 -8.53 6.79
C THR A 12 3.54 -9.57 7.12
N LEU A 13 3.57 -10.70 6.41
CA LEU A 13 2.67 -11.84 6.57
C LEU A 13 3.50 -13.11 6.77
N ASN A 14 3.57 -13.61 7.99
CA ASN A 14 4.41 -14.76 8.33
C ASN A 14 3.81 -16.12 7.93
N GLU A 15 2.50 -16.18 7.68
CA GLU A 15 1.79 -17.46 7.47
C GLU A 15 1.55 -17.79 5.98
N VAL A 16 1.92 -16.89 5.07
CA VAL A 16 1.66 -17.02 3.64
C VAL A 16 2.95 -16.73 2.87
N ASP A 17 3.32 -17.63 1.96
CA ASP A 17 4.32 -17.35 0.92
C ASP A 17 3.68 -16.54 -0.21
N LEU A 18 3.98 -15.24 -0.23
CA LEU A 18 3.45 -14.27 -1.17
C LEU A 18 4.05 -14.41 -2.58
N THR A 19 5.22 -15.03 -2.71
CA THR A 19 5.88 -15.23 -4.02
C THR A 19 5.21 -16.36 -4.82
N SER A 20 4.52 -17.27 -4.13
CA SER A 20 3.73 -18.34 -4.75
C SER A 20 2.39 -17.86 -5.32
N LEU A 21 1.96 -16.62 -5.02
CA LEU A 21 0.65 -16.10 -5.40
C LEU A 21 0.62 -15.65 -6.86
N LYS A 22 -0.52 -15.82 -7.51
CA LYS A 22 -0.76 -15.36 -8.88
C LYS A 22 -0.72 -13.83 -8.96
N SER A 23 -1.30 -13.16 -7.97
CA SER A 23 -1.28 -11.70 -7.88
C SER A 23 -1.54 -11.24 -6.46
N VAL A 24 -0.92 -10.12 -6.10
CA VAL A 24 -1.08 -9.46 -4.81
C VAL A 24 -1.51 -8.01 -5.04
N TYR A 25 -2.45 -7.53 -4.25
CA TYR A 25 -3.00 -6.17 -4.31
C TYR A 25 -2.88 -5.54 -2.94
N VAL A 26 -2.32 -4.34 -2.87
CA VAL A 26 -2.31 -3.51 -1.66
C VAL A 26 -3.17 -2.30 -1.92
N THR A 27 -4.23 -2.16 -1.14
CA THR A 27 -5.22 -1.08 -1.28
C THR A 27 -5.10 -0.12 -0.11
N PHE A 28 -5.02 1.16 -0.41
CA PHE A 28 -5.11 2.28 0.53
C PHE A 28 -6.48 2.93 0.37
N CYS A 29 -7.26 3.06 1.44
CA CYS A 29 -8.57 3.68 1.45
C CYS A 29 -8.63 4.80 2.49
N GLN A 30 -9.15 5.97 2.08
CA GLN A 30 -9.50 7.03 3.02
C GLN A 30 -10.73 7.77 2.50
N SER A 31 -11.78 7.84 3.34
CA SER A 31 -13.02 8.55 3.03
C SER A 31 -13.61 8.17 1.66
N GLY A 32 -13.55 6.87 1.30
CA GLY A 32 -14.05 6.32 0.03
C GLY A 32 -13.11 6.48 -1.18
N LYS A 33 -11.99 7.21 -1.05
CA LYS A 33 -10.95 7.26 -2.10
C LYS A 33 -10.02 6.07 -1.97
N MET A 34 -9.84 5.34 -3.08
CA MET A 34 -8.96 4.17 -3.14
C MET A 34 -7.75 4.41 -4.03
N LEU A 35 -6.61 3.92 -3.58
CA LEU A 35 -5.38 3.74 -4.36
C LEU A 35 -4.98 2.27 -4.23
N THR A 36 -4.84 1.56 -5.34
CA THR A 36 -4.46 0.14 -5.35
C THR A 36 -3.17 -0.05 -6.13
N LYS A 37 -2.22 -0.76 -5.54
CA LYS A 37 -0.97 -1.19 -6.16
C LYS A 37 -0.97 -2.71 -6.29
N GLN A 38 -0.46 -3.23 -7.41
CA GLN A 38 -0.49 -4.66 -7.71
C GLN A 38 0.93 -5.21 -7.90
N SER A 39 1.14 -6.48 -7.57
CA SER A 39 2.34 -7.24 -7.96
C SER A 39 2.70 -7.01 -9.43
N GLY A 40 3.96 -6.63 -9.69
CA GLY A 40 4.45 -6.32 -11.04
C GLY A 40 4.24 -4.86 -11.49
N THR A 41 3.63 -4.02 -10.67
CA THR A 41 3.57 -2.57 -10.90
C THR A 41 4.75 -1.85 -10.24
N GLU A 42 5.10 -0.67 -10.75
CA GLU A 42 6.18 0.14 -10.20
C GLU A 42 5.95 0.49 -8.73
N GLY A 43 7.01 0.37 -7.93
CA GLY A 43 6.99 0.63 -6.51
C GLY A 43 6.39 -0.50 -5.67
N VAL A 44 6.17 -1.70 -6.23
CA VAL A 44 5.75 -2.88 -5.47
C VAL A 44 6.85 -3.93 -5.49
N GLU A 45 7.42 -4.21 -4.32
CA GLU A 45 8.40 -5.27 -4.11
C GLU A 45 7.80 -6.34 -3.21
N ILE A 46 7.95 -7.61 -3.61
CA ILE A 46 7.40 -8.76 -2.90
C ILE A 46 8.53 -9.73 -2.60
N THR A 47 8.63 -10.13 -1.33
CA THR A 47 9.40 -11.29 -0.87
C THR A 47 8.45 -12.32 -0.30
N GLU A 48 8.97 -13.47 0.13
CA GLU A 48 8.18 -14.59 0.66
C GLU A 48 7.13 -14.15 1.69
N HIS A 49 7.49 -13.27 2.63
CA HIS A 49 6.60 -12.87 3.73
C HIS A 49 6.35 -11.36 3.79
N THR A 50 6.77 -10.59 2.79
CA THR A 50 6.69 -9.13 2.87
C THR A 50 6.30 -8.50 1.55
N VAL A 51 5.43 -7.49 1.61
CA VAL A 51 5.15 -6.57 0.50
C VAL A 51 5.55 -5.17 0.90
N SER A 52 6.43 -4.57 0.11
CA SER A 52 6.82 -3.17 0.24
C SER A 52 6.21 -2.37 -0.89
N VAL A 53 5.46 -1.33 -0.54
CA VAL A 53 4.79 -0.43 -1.48
C VAL A 53 5.33 0.99 -1.33
N SER A 54 6.09 1.43 -2.31
CA SER A 54 6.55 2.80 -2.48
C SER A 54 5.45 3.63 -3.14
N LEU A 55 5.10 4.73 -2.49
CA LEU A 55 4.11 5.69 -3.00
C LEU A 55 4.82 6.88 -3.62
N SER A 56 4.29 7.42 -4.71
CA SER A 56 4.76 8.68 -5.28
C SER A 56 4.27 9.89 -4.47
N GLN A 57 4.87 11.06 -4.70
CA GLN A 57 4.39 12.31 -4.11
C GLN A 57 2.94 12.59 -4.52
N GLU A 58 2.61 12.43 -5.81
CA GLU A 58 1.25 12.60 -6.34
C GLU A 58 0.26 11.65 -5.66
N GLU A 59 0.64 10.39 -5.48
CA GLU A 59 -0.19 9.40 -4.80
C GLU A 59 -0.45 9.78 -3.35
N THR A 60 0.59 10.19 -2.61
CA THR A 60 0.40 10.63 -1.22
C THR A 60 -0.45 11.89 -1.12
N LEU A 61 -0.34 12.82 -2.08
CA LEU A 61 -1.12 14.06 -2.16
C LEU A 61 -2.63 13.82 -2.33
N ARG A 62 -3.04 12.65 -2.83
CA ARG A 62 -4.46 12.28 -2.91
C ARG A 62 -5.10 12.04 -1.54
N PHE A 63 -4.29 11.79 -0.51
CA PHE A 63 -4.75 11.64 0.86
C PHE A 63 -4.82 12.97 1.60
N THR A 64 -5.68 12.99 2.61
CA THR A 64 -5.85 14.09 3.56
C THR A 64 -5.24 13.72 4.92
N PRO A 65 -4.82 14.71 5.73
CA PRO A 65 -4.33 14.43 7.08
C PRO A 65 -5.36 13.65 7.88
N GLY A 66 -4.95 12.58 8.55
CA GLY A 66 -5.86 11.67 9.23
C GLY A 66 -5.41 10.21 9.11
N THR A 67 -6.35 9.27 9.08
CA THR A 67 -6.07 7.85 8.96
C THR A 67 -6.36 7.35 7.55
N VAL A 68 -5.44 6.56 7.00
CA VAL A 68 -5.63 5.74 5.80
C VAL A 68 -5.71 4.28 6.24
N GLU A 69 -6.71 3.57 5.73
CA GLU A 69 -6.85 2.12 5.90
C GLU A 69 -6.06 1.41 4.80
N VAL A 70 -5.36 0.34 5.15
CA VAL A 70 -4.50 -0.42 4.24
C VAL A 70 -4.84 -1.89 4.36
N GLN A 71 -5.03 -2.56 3.23
CA GLN A 71 -5.30 -4.00 3.20
C GLN A 71 -4.55 -4.67 2.05
N LEU A 72 -4.04 -5.86 2.33
CA LEU A 72 -3.50 -6.75 1.31
C LEU A 72 -4.56 -7.78 0.91
N ARG A 73 -4.69 -8.01 -0.40
CA ARG A 73 -5.45 -9.12 -0.97
C ARG A 73 -4.54 -9.96 -1.86
N GLY A 74 -4.69 -11.27 -1.81
CA GLY A 74 -3.96 -12.21 -2.65
C GLY A 74 -4.90 -13.10 -3.45
N LEU A 75 -4.46 -13.49 -4.65
CA LEU A 75 -5.11 -14.50 -5.49
C LEU A 75 -4.15 -15.67 -5.67
N THR A 76 -4.58 -16.88 -5.33
CA THR A 76 -3.78 -18.10 -5.52
C THR A 76 -3.80 -18.54 -6.99
N ASN A 77 -2.87 -19.41 -7.38
CA ASN A 77 -2.89 -20.04 -8.71
C ASN A 77 -4.14 -20.91 -8.95
N GLY A 78 -4.77 -21.41 -7.88
CA GLY A 78 -6.04 -22.13 -7.92
C GLY A 78 -7.28 -21.25 -8.10
N GLY A 79 -7.14 -19.92 -7.99
CA GLY A 79 -8.23 -18.96 -8.13
C GLY A 79 -8.89 -18.55 -6.80
N ASP A 80 -8.40 -19.05 -5.67
CA ASP A 80 -8.87 -18.63 -4.35
C ASP A 80 -8.37 -17.24 -4.00
N ALA A 81 -9.24 -16.42 -3.41
CA ALA A 81 -8.90 -15.09 -2.96
C ALA A 81 -8.90 -15.02 -1.43
N PHE A 82 -7.89 -14.38 -0.86
CA PHE A 82 -7.84 -14.06 0.56
C PHE A 82 -7.58 -12.57 0.80
N ALA A 83 -7.81 -12.13 2.02
CA ALA A 83 -7.55 -10.76 2.46
C ALA A 83 -6.97 -10.78 3.88
N THR A 84 -6.07 -9.84 4.16
CA THR A 84 -5.57 -9.60 5.52
C THR A 84 -6.57 -8.79 6.33
N ASN A 85 -6.31 -8.68 7.63
CA ASN A 85 -6.90 -7.61 8.44
C ASN A 85 -6.55 -6.24 7.85
N VAL A 86 -7.41 -5.26 8.11
CA VAL A 86 -7.20 -3.87 7.73
C VAL A 86 -6.25 -3.21 8.73
N ALA A 87 -5.12 -2.74 8.24
CA ALA A 87 -4.18 -1.91 8.98
C ALA A 87 -4.55 -0.43 8.87
N ARG A 88 -4.11 0.39 9.82
CA ARG A 88 -4.34 1.84 9.84
C ARG A 88 -3.02 2.58 9.88
N VAL A 89 -2.82 3.48 8.91
CA VAL A 89 -1.62 4.30 8.78
C VAL A 89 -2.01 5.77 8.92
N ALA A 90 -1.33 6.49 9.82
CA ALA A 90 -1.53 7.93 9.95
C ALA A 90 -0.87 8.69 8.79
N VAL A 91 -1.61 9.64 8.22
CA VAL A 91 -1.15 10.62 7.23
C VAL A 91 -0.96 11.95 7.91
N LYS A 92 0.26 12.47 7.89
CA LYS A 92 0.63 13.77 8.46
C LYS A 92 0.62 14.85 7.38
N GLU A 93 0.33 16.07 7.79
CA GLU A 93 0.44 17.26 6.94
C GLU A 93 1.91 17.61 6.67
N VAL A 94 2.16 18.28 5.54
CA VAL A 94 3.47 18.87 5.21
C VAL A 94 3.44 20.35 5.55
N LEU A 95 4.42 20.82 6.31
CA LEU A 95 4.49 22.22 6.75
C LEU A 95 5.08 23.15 5.68
N LEU A 96 6.04 22.64 4.90
CA LEU A 96 6.67 23.35 3.79
C LEU A 96 6.11 22.84 2.47
N LYS A 97 5.33 23.67 1.77
CA LYS A 97 4.64 23.29 0.51
C LYS A 97 5.49 23.48 -0.75
N GLU A 98 6.64 24.15 -0.65
CA GLU A 98 7.47 24.57 -1.79
C GLU A 98 8.40 23.47 -2.36
N VAL A 99 8.52 22.32 -1.68
CA VAL A 99 9.36 21.18 -2.13
C VAL A 99 8.60 20.23 -3.07
N ILE A 100 7.35 20.56 -3.40
CA ILE A 100 6.52 19.78 -4.33
C ILE A 100 6.92 20.20 -5.75
N THR A 101 7.81 19.43 -6.38
CA THR A 101 8.16 19.56 -7.81
C THR A 101 7.23 18.73 -8.67
#